data_AF-A0A022FRM1-F1
#
_entry.id   AF-A0A022FRM1-F1
#
_cell.length_a   1.000
_cell.length_b   1.000
_cell.length_c   1.000
_cell.angle_alpha   90.00
_cell.angle_beta   90.00
_cell.angle_gamma   90.00
#
_symmetry.space_group_name_H-M   'P 1'
#
loop_
_entity.id
_entity.type
_entity.pdbx_description
1 polymer ?
#
loop_
_entity_poly.entity_id
_entity_poly.type
_entity_poly.pdbx_seq_one_letter_code
_entity_poly.pdbx_strand_id
1 'polypeptide(L)'
;MTSTAVQYSPISCEFHDRLEDLATVRRPTQIHYRDADGLLQQRTATITDVYSRGGAEYLTLKTGETLRLDQLMEVDGEKLADY
;
A
#
# COMPACT_ATOMS: atom_id res chain seq x y z
N MET A 1 -6.67 -27.07 19.56
CA MET A 1 -5.67 -27.05 18.48
C MET A 1 -5.40 -25.59 18.16
N THR A 2 -4.23 -25.12 18.55
CA THR A 2 -3.70 -23.76 18.39
C THR A 2 -3.23 -23.54 16.96
N SER A 3 -3.71 -22.47 16.31
CA SER A 3 -3.00 -21.67 15.29
C SER A 3 -3.95 -20.62 14.70
N THR A 4 -4.15 -19.51 15.41
CA THR A 4 -4.69 -18.28 14.80
C THR A 4 -3.50 -17.50 14.25
N ALA A 5 -2.81 -18.06 13.26
CA ALA A 5 -1.90 -17.28 12.45
C ALA A 5 -2.78 -16.30 11.68
N VAL A 6 -2.69 -15.01 12.00
CA VAL A 6 -3.27 -13.95 11.18
C VAL A 6 -2.58 -14.07 9.83
N GLN A 7 -3.19 -14.82 8.92
CA GLN A 7 -2.65 -15.02 7.59
C GLN A 7 -2.76 -13.68 6.89
N TYR A 8 -1.61 -13.05 6.70
CA TYR A 8 -1.46 -11.94 5.79
C TYR A 8 -2.03 -12.37 4.43
N SER A 9 -3.10 -11.72 3.98
CA SER A 9 -3.55 -11.85 2.60
C SER A 9 -2.63 -10.97 1.76
N PRO A 10 -1.80 -11.55 0.87
CA PRO A 10 -1.03 -10.75 -0.07
C PRO A 10 -1.97 -9.88 -0.88
N ILE A 11 -1.50 -8.68 -1.19
CA ILE A 11 -2.20 -7.74 -2.05
C ILE A 11 -2.39 -8.41 -3.42
N SER A 12 -3.54 -8.19 -4.06
CA SER A 12 -3.80 -8.73 -5.41
C SER A 12 -2.67 -8.33 -6.36
N CYS A 13 -2.13 -9.28 -7.12
CA CYS A 13 -1.00 -9.03 -8.03
C CYS A 13 -1.28 -7.89 -9.01
N GLU A 14 -2.52 -7.74 -9.47
CA GLU A 14 -2.96 -6.64 -10.33
C GLU A 14 -2.79 -5.27 -9.66
N PHE A 15 -3.11 -5.17 -8.38
CA PHE A 15 -2.95 -3.93 -7.62
C PHE A 15 -1.47 -3.64 -7.34
N HIS A 16 -0.66 -4.69 -7.11
CA HIS A 16 0.79 -4.54 -7.00
C HIS A 16 1.41 -3.99 -8.29
N ASP A 17 1.08 -4.59 -9.44
CA ASP A 17 1.54 -4.12 -10.76
C ASP A 17 1.15 -2.65 -11.00
N ARG A 18 -0.05 -2.27 -10.55
CA ARG A 18 -0.50 -0.89 -10.62
C ARG A 18 0.34 0.06 -9.77
N LEU A 19 0.71 -0.34 -8.55
CA LEU A 19 1.61 0.44 -7.72
C LEU A 19 3.01 0.56 -8.34
N GLU A 20 3.49 -0.48 -9.03
CA GLU A 20 4.76 -0.45 -9.78
C GLU A 20 4.71 0.53 -10.97
N ASP A 21 3.58 0.60 -11.70
CA ASP A 21 3.36 1.62 -12.73
C ASP A 21 3.41 3.03 -12.12
N LEU A 22 2.73 3.27 -11.00
CA LEU A 22 2.75 4.56 -10.30
C LEU A 22 4.17 4.92 -9.82
N ALA A 23 4.92 3.94 -9.31
CA ALA A 23 6.32 4.11 -8.89
C ALA A 23 7.26 4.40 -10.07
N THR A 24 6.94 3.89 -11.25
CA THR A 24 7.65 4.16 -12.50
C THR A 24 7.38 5.58 -13.00
N VAL A 25 6.11 6.02 -12.98
CA VAL A 25 5.70 7.36 -13.39
C VAL A 25 6.21 8.44 -12.43
N ARG A 26 6.32 8.14 -11.12
CA ARG A 26 6.80 9.06 -10.08
C ARG A 26 6.03 10.38 -10.03
N ARG A 27 4.72 10.31 -10.21
CA ARG A 27 3.82 11.47 -10.06
C ARG A 27 3.30 11.59 -8.62
N PRO A 28 2.84 12.77 -8.19
CA PRO A 28 2.08 12.90 -6.95
C PRO A 28 0.75 12.14 -7.10
N THR A 29 0.50 11.18 -6.22
CA THR A 29 -0.73 10.39 -6.16
C THR A 29 -1.40 10.59 -4.81
N GLN A 30 -2.72 10.49 -4.77
CA GLN A 30 -3.46 10.48 -3.51
C GLN A 30 -3.39 9.07 -2.91
N ILE A 31 -3.02 9.00 -1.64
CA ILE A 31 -2.85 7.75 -0.90
C ILE A 31 -3.81 7.80 0.29
N HIS A 32 -4.77 6.89 0.32
CA HIS A 32 -5.69 6.71 1.44
C HIS A 32 -5.31 5.45 2.21
N TYR A 33 -5.03 5.60 3.50
CA TYR A 33 -4.60 4.51 4.35
C TYR A 33 -5.25 4.62 5.73
N ARG A 34 -5.27 3.51 6.45
CA ARG A 34 -5.78 3.43 7.82
C ARG A 34 -4.63 3.56 8.82
N ASP A 35 -4.69 4.55 9.69
CA ASP A 35 -3.71 4.74 10.76
C ASP A 35 -3.91 3.74 11.91
N ALA A 36 -3.03 3.77 12.92
CA ALA A 36 -3.05 2.86 14.08
C ALA A 36 -4.36 2.96 14.88
N ASP A 37 -4.99 4.13 14.91
CA ASP A 37 -6.30 4.36 15.54
C ASP A 37 -7.49 3.85 14.69
N GLY A 38 -7.23 3.28 13.52
CA GLY A 38 -8.27 2.79 12.61
C GLY A 38 -8.94 3.90 11.77
N LEU A 39 -8.46 5.14 11.87
CA LEU A 39 -8.95 6.29 11.14
C LEU A 39 -8.40 6.31 9.71
N LEU A 40 -9.26 6.72 8.76
CA LEU A 40 -8.88 6.96 7.38
C LEU A 40 -8.09 8.26 7.28
N GLN A 41 -6.83 8.13 6.88
CA GLN A 41 -5.94 9.22 6.57
C GLN A 41 -5.74 9.33 5.07
N GLN A 42 -5.68 10.57 4.58
CA GLN A 42 -5.42 10.88 3.19
C GLN A 42 -4.17 11.75 3.09
N ARG A 43 -3.28 11.40 2.17
CA ARG A 43 -2.09 12.19 1.87
C ARG A 43 -1.76 12.15 0.39
N THR A 44 -1.29 13.27 -0.15
CA THR A 44 -0.68 13.29 -1.47
C THR A 44 0.83 13.06 -1.35
N ALA A 45 1.34 12.02 -2.00
CA ALA A 45 2.76 11.70 -2.00
C ALA A 45 3.17 11.06 -3.33
N THR A 46 4.47 10.99 -3.59
CA THR A 46 5.00 10.32 -4.80
C THR A 46 5.58 8.99 -4.38
N ILE A 47 5.04 7.91 -4.94
CA ILE A 47 5.60 6.57 -4.78
C ILE A 47 6.89 6.50 -5.61
N THR A 48 7.96 6.02 -5.01
CA THR A 48 9.25 5.84 -5.69
C THR A 48 9.65 4.39 -5.86
N ASP A 49 9.13 3.51 -5.00
CA ASP A 49 9.47 2.09 -4.97
C ASP A 49 8.38 1.30 -4.25
N VAL A 50 8.20 0.03 -4.63
CA VAL A 50 7.27 -0.92 -4.00
C VAL A 50 8.04 -2.21 -3.76
N TYR A 51 7.99 -2.74 -2.54
CA TYR A 51 8.77 -3.90 -2.16
C TYR A 51 8.09 -4.77 -1.10
N SER A 52 8.41 -6.06 -1.12
CA SER A 52 7.98 -7.02 -0.11
C SER A 52 9.09 -7.25 0.93
N ARG A 53 8.75 -7.21 2.23
CA ARG A 53 9.69 -7.50 3.32
C ARG A 53 9.01 -8.25 4.46
N GLY A 54 9.54 -9.44 4.79
CA GLY A 54 9.08 -10.21 5.95
C GLY A 54 7.63 -10.70 5.84
N GLY A 55 7.16 -10.98 4.62
CA GLY A 55 5.79 -11.42 4.37
C GLY A 55 4.74 -10.31 4.40
N ALA A 56 5.15 -9.05 4.26
CA ALA A 56 4.26 -7.91 4.06
C ALA A 56 4.81 -6.99 2.97
N GLU A 57 3.93 -6.25 2.31
CA GLU A 57 4.28 -5.32 1.25
C GLU A 57 4.32 -3.88 1.74
N TYR A 58 5.26 -3.12 1.19
CA TYR A 58 5.55 -1.74 1.54
C TYR A 58 5.76 -0.89 0.29
N LEU A 59 5.40 0.39 0.38
CA LEU A 59 5.72 1.41 -0.61
C LEU A 59 6.64 2.45 0.01
N THR A 60 7.64 2.88 -0.75
CA THR A 60 8.53 3.99 -0.37
C THR A 60 8.04 5.26 -1.06
N LEU A 61 7.90 6.32 -0.27
CA LEU A 61 7.59 7.65 -0.75
C LEU A 61 8.86 8.41 -1.07
N LYS A 62 8.75 9.42 -1.93
CA LYS A 62 9.86 10.33 -2.28
C LYS A 62 10.50 11.02 -1.07
N THR A 63 9.76 11.16 0.03
CA THR A 63 10.27 11.69 1.30
C THR A 63 11.19 10.72 2.05
N GLY A 64 11.26 9.45 1.61
CA GLY A 64 11.95 8.35 2.29
C GLY A 64 11.07 7.61 3.31
N GLU A 65 9.84 8.08 3.52
CA GLU A 65 8.86 7.39 4.37
C GLU A 65 8.38 6.10 3.71
N THR A 66 8.13 5.07 4.50
CA THR A 66 7.59 3.79 4.02
C THR A 66 6.21 3.55 4.61
N LEU A 67 5.30 3.06 3.78
CA LEU A 67 3.91 2.78 4.17
C LEU A 67 3.59 1.31 3.87
N ARG A 68 2.90 0.64 4.80
CA ARG A 68 2.44 -0.75 4.62
C ARG A 68 1.23 -0.78 3.69
N LEU A 69 1.26 -1.63 2.67
CA LEU A 69 0.11 -1.82 1.78
C LEU A 69 -1.08 -2.47 2.50
N ASP A 70 -0.82 -3.25 3.54
CA ASP A 70 -1.85 -3.82 4.44
C ASP A 70 -2.80 -2.76 5.05
N GLN A 71 -2.31 -1.52 5.19
CA GLN A 71 -3.08 -0.40 5.70
C GLN A 71 -3.64 0.49 4.57
N LEU A 72 -3.21 0.26 3.33
CA LEU A 72 -3.62 1.03 2.17
C LEU A 72 -5.04 0.64 1.77
N MET A 73 -5.87 1.64 1.50
CA MET A 73 -7.26 1.46 1.10
C MET A 73 -7.49 1.89 -0.34
N GLU A 74 -6.86 2.98 -0.77
CA GLU A 74 -7.00 3.53 -2.12
C GLU A 74 -5.72 4.27 -2.53
N VAL A 75 -5.37 4.18 -3.80
CA VAL A 75 -4.27 4.94 -4.40
C VAL A 75 -4.72 5.55 -5.72
N ASP A 76 -4.57 6.86 -5.90
CA ASP A 76 -4.93 7.59 -7.12
C ASP A 76 -6.38 7.34 -7.62
N GLY A 77 -7.31 7.05 -6.69
CA GLY A 77 -8.70 6.70 -6.98
C GLY A 77 -8.97 5.21 -7.23
N GLU A 78 -7.93 4.37 -7.21
CA GLU A 78 -8.01 2.92 -7.34
C GLU A 78 -8.05 2.29 -5.95
N LYS A 79 -9.17 1.65 -5.61
CA LYS A 79 -9.37 1.04 -4.29
C LYS A 79 -8.83 -0.37 -4.30
N LEU A 80 -8.14 -0.73 -3.21
CA LEU A 80 -7.67 -2.10 -3.02
C LEU A 80 -8.84 -3.11 -3.02
N ALA A 81 -10.02 -2.72 -2.54
CA ALA A 81 -11.20 -3.57 -2.48
C ALA A 81 -11.85 -3.89 -3.85
N ASP A 82 -11.44 -3.20 -4.92
CA ASP A 82 -11.91 -3.47 -6.29
C ASP A 82 -11.07 -4.56 -7.01
N TYR A 83 -10.02 -5.08 -6.37
CA TYR A 83 -9.12 -6.14 -6.85
C TYR A 83 -9.12 -7.37 -5.94
#